data_AF-A0A5B7CU53-F1
#
_entry.id   AF-A0A5B7CU53-F1
#
_cell.length_a   1.000
_cell.length_b   1.000
_cell.length_c   1.000
_cell.angle_alpha   90.00
_cell.angle_beta   90.00
_cell.angle_gamma   90.00
#
_symmetry.space_group_name_H-M   'P 1'
#
loop_
_entity.id
_entity.type
_entity.pdbx_description
1 polymer ?
#
loop_
_entity_poly.entity_id
_entity_poly.type
_entity_poly.pdbx_seq_one_letter_code
_entity_poly.pdbx_strand_id
1 'polypeptide(L)'
;MGQIKEQLMEDIKEKEDRRRRKNNLILYRVKENTEEETARKDMETCNKVFSKVLEVKNAKVTELKRLGKQTQGKDRPLFVKLSQSETKYAILKQAKKLRFARDQAVANIYLQ
;
A
#
# COMPACT_ATOMS: atom_id res chain seq x y z
N MET A 1 29.25 -12.28 26.22
CA MET A 1 29.54 -12.45 24.78
C MET A 1 28.34 -12.94 23.96
N GLY A 2 27.48 -13.83 24.48
CA GLY A 2 26.28 -14.32 23.75
C GLY A 2 25.20 -13.25 23.53
N GLN A 3 24.76 -12.56 24.59
CA GLN A 3 23.68 -11.57 24.52
C GLN A 3 23.98 -10.37 23.61
N ILE A 4 25.23 -9.87 23.60
CA ILE A 4 25.63 -8.75 22.73
C ILE A 4 25.58 -9.15 21.24
N LYS A 5 25.98 -10.40 20.92
CA LYS A 5 25.92 -10.90 19.55
C LYS A 5 24.48 -11.12 19.08
N GLU A 6 23.62 -11.62 19.96
CA GLU A 6 22.19 -11.82 19.67
C GLU A 6 21.48 -10.49 19.41
N GLN A 7 21.68 -9.50 20.29
CA GLN A 7 21.14 -8.15 20.11
C GLN A 7 21.60 -7.53 18.78
N LEU A 8 22.88 -7.69 18.42
CA LEU A 8 23.41 -7.17 17.16
C LEU A 8 22.78 -7.83 15.94
N MET A 9 22.50 -9.15 15.99
CA MET A 9 21.83 -9.85 14.90
C MET A 9 20.37 -9.40 14.74
N GLU A 10 19.67 -9.17 15.86
CA GLU A 10 18.31 -8.62 15.82
C GLU A 10 18.26 -7.23 15.20
N ASP A 11 19.18 -6.34 15.60
CA ASP A 11 19.28 -4.98 15.04
C ASP A 11 19.55 -4.98 13.53
N ILE A 12 20.41 -5.90 13.06
CA ILE A 12 20.68 -6.08 11.63
C ILE A 12 19.40 -6.53 10.91
N LYS A 13 18.72 -7.54 11.44
CA LYS A 13 17.48 -8.07 10.86
C LYS A 13 16.39 -6.99 10.79
N GLU A 14 16.22 -6.19 11.84
CA GLU A 14 15.24 -5.11 11.85
C GLU A 14 15.56 -4.04 10.80
N LYS A 15 16.84 -3.65 10.68
CA LYS A 15 17.29 -2.69 9.66
C LYS A 15 17.04 -3.20 8.25
N GLU A 16 17.33 -4.47 7.98
CA GLU A 16 17.06 -5.09 6.69
C GLU A 16 15.57 -5.15 6.38
N ASP A 17 14.75 -5.56 7.34
CA ASP A 17 13.31 -5.62 7.19
C ASP A 17 12.70 -4.24 6.94
N ARG A 18 13.17 -3.22 7.65
CA ARG A 18 12.75 -1.83 7.44
C ARG A 18 13.14 -1.37 6.03
N ARG A 19 14.36 -1.68 5.57
CA ARG A 19 14.82 -1.38 4.20
C ARG A 19 13.99 -2.09 3.14
N ARG A 20 13.56 -3.33 3.38
CA ARG A 20 12.70 -4.10 2.45
C ARG A 20 11.29 -3.53 2.36
N ARG A 21 10.74 -3.01 3.46
CA ARG A 21 9.35 -2.52 3.55
C ARG A 21 9.18 -1.02 3.29
N LYS A 22 10.26 -0.24 3.19
CA LYS A 22 10.22 1.23 3.08
C LYS A 22 9.41 1.75 1.89
N ASN A 23 9.28 0.95 0.84
CA ASN A 23 8.54 1.29 -0.39
C ASN A 23 7.16 0.63 -0.47
N ASN A 24 6.82 -0.23 0.48
CA ASN A 24 5.59 -1.01 0.45
C ASN A 24 4.46 -0.20 1.08
N LEU A 25 3.29 -0.22 0.46
CA LEU A 25 2.06 0.40 0.92
C LEU A 25 0.94 -0.62 0.82
N ILE A 26 0.07 -0.70 1.83
CA ILE A 26 -1.08 -1.59 1.85
C ILE A 26 -2.34 -0.73 1.84
N LEU A 27 -3.22 -0.99 0.86
CA LEU A 27 -4.54 -0.37 0.76
C LEU A 27 -5.59 -1.38 1.24
N TYR A 28 -6.33 -1.01 2.26
CA TYR A 28 -7.45 -1.81 2.78
C TYR A 28 -8.78 -1.29 2.23
N ARG A 29 -9.78 -2.17 2.18
CA ARG A 29 -11.16 -1.86 1.76
C ARG A 29 -11.26 -1.38 0.30
N VAL A 30 -10.28 -1.74 -0.53
CA VAL A 30 -10.40 -1.60 -1.98
C VAL A 30 -11.34 -2.69 -2.47
N LYS A 31 -12.45 -2.32 -3.10
CA LYS A 31 -13.43 -3.30 -3.61
C LYS A 31 -12.75 -4.29 -4.56
N GLU A 32 -12.96 -5.56 -4.31
CA GLU A 32 -12.44 -6.63 -5.15
C GLU A 32 -13.34 -6.85 -6.37
N ASN A 33 -12.73 -6.89 -7.55
CA ASN A 33 -13.44 -7.27 -8.77
C ASN A 33 -13.32 -8.78 -8.96
N THR A 34 -14.36 -9.42 -9.46
CA THR A 34 -14.39 -10.88 -9.71
C THR A 34 -14.06 -11.24 -11.16
N GLU A 35 -13.70 -10.24 -11.97
CA GLU A 35 -13.48 -10.37 -13.41
C GLU A 35 -11.99 -10.53 -13.74
N GLU A 36 -11.69 -11.02 -14.95
CA GLU A 36 -10.33 -11.19 -15.48
C GLU A 36 -9.49 -9.89 -15.43
N GLU A 37 -10.13 -8.72 -15.43
CA GLU A 37 -9.46 -7.41 -15.41
C GLU A 37 -9.09 -6.88 -14.01
N THR A 38 -9.10 -7.73 -12.97
CA THR A 38 -8.87 -7.31 -11.58
C THR A 38 -7.58 -6.49 -11.41
N ALA A 39 -6.47 -6.91 -12.01
CA ALA A 39 -5.18 -6.20 -11.89
C ALA A 39 -5.22 -4.80 -12.51
N ARG A 40 -5.91 -4.64 -13.65
CA ARG A 40 -6.08 -3.36 -14.33
C ARG A 40 -6.93 -2.40 -13.49
N LYS A 41 -8.08 -2.87 -13.00
CA LYS A 41 -8.98 -2.06 -12.16
C LYS A 41 -8.34 -1.68 -10.82
N ASP A 42 -7.51 -2.56 -10.26
CA ASP A 42 -6.72 -2.25 -9.07
C ASP A 42 -5.70 -1.13 -9.35
N MET A 43 -5.01 -1.19 -10.49
CA MET A 43 -4.07 -0.14 -10.91
C MET A 43 -4.78 1.20 -11.16
N GLU A 44 -5.94 1.17 -11.82
CA GLU A 44 -6.78 2.35 -12.03
C GLU A 44 -7.23 2.98 -10.70
N THR A 45 -7.58 2.13 -9.72
CA THR A 45 -7.94 2.57 -8.37
C THR A 45 -6.74 3.22 -7.68
N CYS A 46 -5.55 2.61 -7.73
CA CYS A 46 -4.31 3.21 -7.20
C CYS A 46 -4.03 4.58 -7.84
N ASN A 47 -4.12 4.68 -9.17
CA ASN A 47 -3.89 5.94 -9.88
C ASN A 47 -4.91 7.02 -9.50
N LYS A 48 -6.18 6.66 -9.36
CA LYS A 48 -7.24 7.56 -8.89
C LYS A 48 -6.96 8.06 -7.47
N VAL A 49 -6.65 7.14 -6.56
CA VAL A 49 -6.35 7.46 -5.16
C VAL A 49 -5.14 8.38 -5.08
N PHE A 50 -3.99 7.99 -5.65
CA PHE A 50 -2.74 8.73 -5.51
C PHE A 50 -2.77 10.08 -6.23
N SER A 51 -3.21 10.11 -7.48
CA SER A 51 -3.12 11.31 -8.31
C SER A 51 -4.31 12.24 -8.15
N LYS A 52 -5.54 11.72 -8.10
CA LYS A 52 -6.76 12.57 -8.11
C LYS A 52 -7.23 12.96 -6.70
N VAL A 53 -7.08 12.08 -5.71
CA VAL A 53 -7.57 12.33 -4.34
C VAL A 53 -6.48 12.84 -3.43
N LEU A 54 -5.30 12.22 -3.47
CA LEU A 54 -4.17 12.60 -2.61
C LEU A 54 -3.27 13.66 -3.24
N GLU A 55 -3.43 13.91 -4.54
CA GLU A 55 -2.68 14.90 -5.33
C GLU A 55 -1.16 14.64 -5.35
N VAL A 56 -0.76 13.39 -5.17
CA VAL A 56 0.64 12.95 -5.27
C VAL A 56 0.92 12.59 -6.72
N LYS A 57 1.55 13.52 -7.44
CA LYS A 57 1.98 13.31 -8.83
C LYS A 57 3.13 12.31 -8.90
N ASN A 58 3.23 11.60 -10.04
CA ASN A 58 4.33 10.69 -10.35
C ASN A 58 4.49 9.50 -9.39
N ALA A 59 3.40 9.03 -8.78
CA ALA A 59 3.43 7.83 -7.96
C ALA A 59 3.64 6.57 -8.82
N LYS A 60 4.90 6.24 -9.10
CA LYS A 60 5.26 5.06 -9.90
C LYS A 60 5.17 3.78 -9.07
N VAL A 61 4.16 2.98 -9.37
CA VAL A 61 3.95 1.62 -8.84
C VAL A 61 4.84 0.63 -9.61
N THR A 62 5.63 -0.17 -8.89
CA THR A 62 6.52 -1.20 -9.46
C THR A 62 5.97 -2.62 -9.25
N GLU A 63 5.10 -2.82 -8.28
CA GLU A 63 4.45 -4.10 -8.01
C GLU A 63 3.05 -3.84 -7.43
N LEU A 64 2.07 -4.63 -7.87
CA LEU A 64 0.69 -4.53 -7.43
C LEU A 64 0.11 -5.95 -7.31
N LYS A 65 -0.42 -6.31 -6.14
CA LYS A 65 -1.10 -7.61 -5.95
C LYS A 65 -2.04 -7.61 -4.75
N ARG A 66 -3.07 -8.44 -4.78
CA ARG A 66 -3.93 -8.70 -3.62
C ARG A 66 -3.23 -9.66 -2.65
N LEU A 67 -3.39 -9.44 -1.35
CA LEU A 67 -2.82 -10.28 -0.30
C LEU A 67 -3.84 -11.31 0.21
N GLY A 68 -3.40 -12.56 0.34
CA GLY A 68 -4.20 -13.67 0.89
C GLY A 68 -5.08 -14.40 -0.14
N LYS A 69 -5.79 -15.42 0.36
CA LYS A 69 -6.74 -16.22 -0.43
C LYS A 69 -8.03 -15.44 -0.65
N GLN A 70 -8.59 -15.56 -1.85
CA GLN A 70 -9.89 -14.96 -2.17
C GLN A 70 -10.97 -15.65 -1.34
N THR A 71 -11.89 -14.86 -0.78
CA THR A 71 -13.01 -15.37 0.02
C THR A 71 -14.24 -14.53 -0.28
N GLN A 72 -15.38 -15.18 -0.46
CA GLN A 72 -16.63 -14.50 -0.78
C GLN A 72 -16.97 -13.45 0.29
N GLY A 73 -17.34 -12.25 -0.15
CA GLY A 73 -17.74 -11.15 0.74
C GLY A 73 -16.59 -10.43 1.45
N LYS A 74 -15.32 -10.77 1.18
CA LYS A 74 -14.16 -10.11 1.80
C LYS A 74 -13.24 -9.48 0.77
N ASP A 75 -13.05 -8.16 0.88
CA ASP A 75 -12.10 -7.40 0.08
C ASP A 75 -10.66 -7.67 0.55
N ARG A 76 -9.83 -8.31 -0.29
CA ARG A 76 -8.42 -8.54 0.04
C ARG A 76 -7.63 -7.23 0.06
N PRO A 77 -6.68 -7.05 1.01
CA PRO A 77 -5.78 -5.90 0.99
C PRO A 77 -4.98 -5.87 -0.31
N LEU A 78 -4.82 -4.68 -0.87
CA LEU A 78 -4.04 -4.44 -2.07
C LEU A 78 -2.63 -3.98 -1.66
N PHE A 79 -1.65 -4.83 -1.94
CA PHE A 79 -0.24 -4.52 -1.79
C PHE A 79 0.25 -3.72 -2.98
N VAL A 80 0.92 -2.61 -2.69
CA VAL A 80 1.53 -1.71 -3.66
C VAL A 80 2.99 -1.53 -3.29
N LYS A 81 3.90 -1.74 -4.23
CA LYS A 81 5.29 -1.33 -4.09
C LYS A 81 5.54 -0.10 -4.93
N LEU A 82 6.04 0.95 -4.31
CA LEU A 82 6.42 2.19 -4.98
C LEU A 82 7.90 2.15 -5.37
N SER A 83 8.25 2.86 -6.43
CA SER A 83 9.66 2.99 -6.83
C SER A 83 10.51 3.74 -5.78
N GLN A 84 9.91 4.68 -5.06
CA GLN A 84 10.59 5.60 -4.13
C GLN A 84 9.86 5.65 -2.78
N SER A 85 10.63 5.73 -1.69
CA SER A 85 10.10 5.82 -0.32
C SER A 85 9.45 7.18 -0.07
N GLU A 86 9.97 8.23 -0.70
CA GLU A 86 9.50 9.61 -0.59
C GLU A 86 8.05 9.72 -1.10
N THR A 87 7.73 9.01 -2.18
CA THR A 87 6.36 8.88 -2.69
C THR A 87 5.44 8.23 -1.66
N LYS A 88 5.88 7.16 -0.97
CA LYS A 88 5.10 6.52 0.09
C LYS A 88 4.77 7.53 1.20
N TYR A 89 5.79 8.26 1.67
CA TYR A 89 5.60 9.25 2.73
C TYR A 89 4.68 10.40 2.29
N ALA A 90 4.79 10.86 1.04
CA ALA A 90 3.88 11.87 0.49
C ALA A 90 2.42 11.37 0.47
N ILE A 91 2.20 10.12 0.04
CA ILE A 91 0.87 9.48 0.05
C ILE A 91 0.32 9.39 1.47
N LEU A 92 1.09 8.86 2.42
CA LEU A 92 0.66 8.71 3.82
C LEU A 92 0.36 10.06 4.47
N LYS A 93 1.16 11.10 4.20
CA LYS A 93 0.94 12.47 4.70
C LYS A 93 -0.40 13.04 4.23
N GLN A 94 -0.85 12.67 3.04
CA GLN A 94 -2.11 13.14 2.45
C GLN A 94 -3.30 12.21 2.74
N ALA A 95 -3.09 11.02 3.32
CA ALA A 95 -4.11 9.99 3.50
C ALA A 95 -5.40 10.49 4.19
N LYS A 96 -5.30 11.49 5.06
CA LYS A 96 -6.47 12.16 5.69
C LYS A 96 -7.46 12.77 4.69
N LYS A 97 -7.07 13.02 3.44
CA LYS A 97 -7.95 13.51 2.37
C LYS A 97 -8.94 12.44 1.90
N LEU A 98 -8.64 11.15 2.08
CA LEU A 98 -9.52 10.05 1.65
C LEU A 98 -10.91 10.19 2.27
N ARG A 99 -11.02 10.44 3.57
CA ARG A 99 -12.32 10.57 4.26
C ARG A 99 -13.24 11.67 3.71
N PHE A 100 -12.70 12.60 2.90
CA PHE A 100 -13.43 13.70 2.28
C PHE A 100 -13.64 13.50 0.77
N ALA A 101 -13.23 12.35 0.22
CA ALA A 101 -13.45 12.03 -1.18
C ALA A 101 -14.95 11.91 -1.47
N ARG A 102 -15.39 12.47 -2.61
CA ARG A 102 -16.80 12.38 -3.07
C ARG A 102 -17.21 10.94 -3.39
N ASP A 103 -16.26 10.13 -3.86
CA ASP A 103 -16.49 8.72 -4.14
C ASP A 103 -16.37 7.93 -2.84
N GLN A 104 -17.50 7.34 -2.41
CA GLN A 104 -17.57 6.66 -1.13
C GLN A 104 -16.81 5.32 -1.10
N ALA A 105 -16.55 4.70 -2.25
CA ALA A 105 -15.66 3.54 -2.32
C ALA A 105 -14.22 3.95 -2.01
N VAL A 106 -13.80 5.14 -2.47
CA VAL A 106 -12.46 5.67 -2.19
C VAL A 106 -12.35 6.23 -0.77
N ALA A 107 -13.41 6.87 -0.27
CA ALA A 107 -13.35 7.51 1.05
C ALA A 107 -13.17 6.53 2.21
N ASN A 108 -13.58 5.28 2.00
CA ASN A 108 -13.43 4.20 2.97
C ASN A 108 -12.07 3.48 2.90
N ILE A 109 -11.20 3.82 1.97
CA ILE A 109 -9.87 3.21 1.84
C ILE A 109 -8.99 3.65 3.01
N TYR A 110 -8.23 2.69 3.55
CA TYR A 110 -7.24 2.93 4.58
C TYR A 110 -5.84 2.53 4.09
N LEU A 111 -4.82 3.33 4.44
CA LEU A 111 -3.44 3.19 3.97
C LEU A 111 -2.49 2.84 5.12
N GLN A 112 -1.58 1.89 4.90
CA GLN A 112 -0.54 1.49 5.87
C GLN A 112 0.83 1.25 5.20
#